data_AF-A0A117IN50-F1
#
_entry.id   AF-A0A117IN50-F1
#
_cell.length_a   1.000
_cell.length_b   1.000
_cell.length_c   1.000
_cell.angle_alpha   90.00
_cell.angle_beta   90.00
_cell.angle_gamma   90.00
#
_symmetry.space_group_name_H-M   'P 1'
#
loop_
_entity.id
_entity.type
_entity.pdbx_description
1 polymer ?
#
loop_
_entity_poly.entity_id
_entity_poly.type
_entity_poly.pdbx_seq_one_letter_code
_entity_poly.pdbx_strand_id
1 'polypeptide(L)'
;MTTFASDGTPKPEPAEPQPAADPSTVEPVPAAVPAASGADTGESLPAVQTANTDVAAPEDDWPHDWLEFKGDTLAVRVPTPQAMAALSQGLGKFIPPQEQNDISGLFIARHLSPQAYARVFSRLMDPDDADYDPNTIGELVGALLNAGVEKYKQQTGSANPETSE
;
A
#
# COMPACT_ATOMS: atom_id res chain seq x y z
N MET A 1 12.44 -54.55 -33.76
CA MET A 1 13.00 -54.98 -32.47
C MET A 1 12.52 -54.00 -31.43
N THR A 2 11.68 -54.45 -30.50
CA THR A 2 11.01 -53.60 -29.51
C THR A 2 11.79 -53.66 -28.20
N THR A 3 12.27 -52.52 -27.71
CA THR A 3 12.98 -52.43 -26.42
C THR A 3 11.99 -52.05 -25.32
N PHE A 4 11.84 -52.90 -24.32
CA PHE A 4 11.01 -52.68 -23.12
C PHE A 4 11.89 -52.35 -21.90
N ALA A 5 11.41 -51.46 -21.04
CA ALA A 5 11.98 -51.20 -19.71
C ALA A 5 11.42 -52.19 -18.67
N SER A 6 12.23 -52.50 -17.65
CA SER A 6 12.08 -53.66 -16.76
C SER A 6 11.02 -53.55 -15.64
N ASP A 7 9.98 -52.72 -15.79
CA ASP A 7 8.95 -52.51 -14.75
C ASP A 7 7.49 -52.48 -15.28
N GLY A 8 7.23 -53.04 -16.47
CA GLY A 8 5.86 -53.39 -16.90
C GLY A 8 4.85 -52.24 -17.08
N THR A 9 5.24 -50.97 -17.04
CA THR A 9 4.34 -49.81 -17.20
C THR A 9 4.66 -49.02 -18.48
N PRO A 10 3.68 -48.69 -19.35
CA PRO A 10 3.93 -47.93 -20.57
C PRO A 10 4.34 -46.47 -20.27
N LYS A 11 5.43 -46.03 -20.90
CA LYS A 11 5.94 -44.66 -20.91
C LYS A 11 5.15 -43.81 -21.91
N PRO A 12 4.50 -42.70 -21.53
CA PRO A 12 4.01 -41.73 -22.50
C PRO A 12 5.18 -40.87 -23.02
N GLU A 13 5.36 -40.89 -24.33
CA GLU A 13 6.29 -40.07 -25.11
C GLU A 13 5.71 -38.64 -25.34
N PRO A 14 6.54 -37.60 -25.54
CA PRO A 14 6.14 -36.19 -25.55
C PRO A 14 5.30 -35.80 -26.77
N ALA A 15 4.28 -34.97 -26.56
CA ALA A 15 3.53 -34.31 -27.64
C ALA A 15 4.14 -32.93 -27.94
N GLU A 16 4.65 -32.78 -29.16
CA GLU A 16 5.08 -31.51 -29.80
C GLU A 16 3.87 -30.79 -30.48
N PRO A 17 4.01 -29.51 -30.89
CA PRO A 17 3.02 -28.45 -30.71
C PRO A 17 1.96 -28.34 -31.82
N GLN A 18 0.74 -27.93 -31.47
CA GLN A 18 -0.30 -27.57 -32.44
C GLN A 18 -0.19 -26.10 -32.91
N PRO A 19 -0.32 -25.83 -34.22
CA PRO A 19 -0.23 -24.50 -34.81
C PRO A 19 -1.50 -23.66 -34.59
N ALA A 20 -1.29 -22.34 -34.47
CA ALA A 20 -2.31 -21.31 -34.37
C ALA A 20 -3.13 -21.15 -35.66
N ALA A 21 -4.43 -20.85 -35.52
CA ALA A 21 -5.24 -20.21 -36.57
C ALA A 21 -6.44 -19.44 -35.96
N ASP A 22 -6.42 -18.13 -36.18
CA ASP A 22 -7.53 -17.16 -36.23
C ASP A 22 -7.39 -16.47 -37.62
N PRO A 23 -8.38 -15.77 -38.24
CA PRO A 23 -9.74 -15.42 -37.82
C PRO A 23 -10.83 -15.45 -38.94
N SER A 24 -12.04 -14.99 -38.59
CA SER A 24 -13.13 -14.46 -39.45
C SER A 24 -14.13 -15.44 -40.11
N THR A 25 -15.35 -15.44 -39.57
CA THR A 25 -16.60 -15.58 -40.35
C THR A 25 -17.63 -14.60 -39.77
N VAL A 26 -18.11 -13.72 -40.65
CA VAL A 26 -19.20 -12.74 -40.43
C VAL A 26 -20.42 -13.27 -41.16
N GLU A 27 -21.60 -13.38 -40.51
CA GLU A 27 -22.90 -13.52 -41.20
C GLU A 27 -24.06 -12.99 -40.33
N PRO A 28 -25.22 -12.62 -40.93
CA PRO A 28 -25.83 -11.29 -40.74
C PRO A 28 -27.12 -11.24 -39.90
N VAL A 29 -27.53 -9.99 -39.62
CA VAL A 29 -28.73 -9.52 -38.90
C VAL A 29 -30.03 -9.85 -39.66
N PRO A 30 -31.14 -10.13 -38.94
CA PRO A 30 -32.42 -9.54 -39.34
C PRO A 30 -33.11 -8.79 -38.19
N ALA A 31 -33.58 -7.59 -38.52
CA ALA A 31 -34.39 -6.72 -37.68
C ALA A 31 -35.88 -7.11 -37.75
N ALA A 32 -36.57 -7.11 -36.59
CA ALA A 32 -37.94 -6.61 -36.46
C ALA A 32 -38.29 -6.40 -34.98
N VAL A 33 -38.67 -5.17 -34.66
CA VAL A 33 -39.15 -4.68 -33.35
C VAL A 33 -40.55 -5.20 -33.02
N PRO A 34 -40.92 -5.21 -31.73
CA PRO A 34 -42.06 -4.37 -31.37
C PRO A 34 -41.69 -3.42 -30.23
N ALA A 35 -41.93 -2.14 -30.47
CA ALA A 35 -41.98 -1.12 -29.44
C ALA A 35 -43.24 -1.33 -28.58
N ALA A 36 -43.06 -1.44 -27.26
CA ALA A 36 -44.08 -1.09 -26.29
C ALA A 36 -43.38 -0.52 -25.04
N SER A 37 -43.26 0.81 -25.08
CA SER A 37 -43.02 1.76 -24.00
C SER A 37 -43.30 1.26 -22.58
N GLY A 38 -42.32 1.40 -21.69
CA GLY A 38 -42.48 1.25 -20.25
C GLY A 38 -41.25 1.70 -19.47
N ALA A 39 -41.30 2.95 -19.00
CA ALA A 39 -40.56 3.51 -17.87
C ALA A 39 -39.02 3.51 -17.91
N ASP A 40 -38.51 4.71 -18.19
CA ASP A 40 -37.27 5.29 -17.69
C ASP A 40 -36.91 4.77 -16.28
N THR A 41 -35.82 4.03 -16.16
CA THR A 41 -35.02 3.97 -14.94
C THR A 41 -33.59 3.71 -15.39
N GLY A 42 -32.84 4.79 -15.62
CA GLY A 42 -31.42 4.71 -15.88
C GLY A 42 -30.76 3.88 -14.79
N GLU A 43 -30.17 2.76 -15.18
CA GLU A 43 -29.39 1.91 -14.29
C GLU A 43 -28.13 2.72 -13.92
N SER A 44 -28.27 3.49 -12.85
CA SER A 44 -27.22 4.27 -12.24
C SER A 44 -26.10 3.29 -11.88
N LEU A 45 -24.93 3.50 -12.49
CA LEU A 45 -23.69 2.95 -11.99
C LEU A 45 -23.64 3.20 -10.47
N PRO A 46 -23.20 2.23 -9.65
CA PRO A 46 -23.10 2.44 -8.22
C PRO A 46 -22.21 3.66 -8.01
N ALA A 47 -22.77 4.70 -7.39
CA ALA A 47 -22.00 5.85 -6.97
C ALA A 47 -20.84 5.32 -6.14
N VAL A 48 -19.61 5.52 -6.63
CA VAL A 48 -18.43 5.47 -5.79
C VAL A 48 -18.78 6.36 -4.61
N GLN A 49 -18.91 5.78 -3.41
CA GLN A 49 -18.92 6.58 -2.19
C GLN A 49 -17.58 7.28 -2.20
N THR A 50 -17.57 8.51 -2.72
CA THR A 50 -16.55 9.50 -2.46
C THR A 50 -16.56 9.65 -0.95
N ALA A 51 -15.74 8.84 -0.27
CA ALA A 51 -15.28 9.17 1.07
C ALA A 51 -14.67 10.56 0.93
N ASN A 52 -15.41 11.54 1.45
CA ASN A 52 -15.21 12.98 1.35
C ASN A 52 -13.79 13.37 0.89
N THR A 53 -13.64 13.69 -0.40
CA THR A 53 -12.55 14.58 -0.83
C THR A 53 -13.01 16.00 -0.52
N ASP A 54 -13.04 16.31 0.76
CA ASP A 54 -12.97 17.68 1.23
C ASP A 54 -11.46 17.99 1.28
N VAL A 55 -10.99 18.84 0.39
CA VAL A 55 -9.67 19.46 0.53
C VAL A 55 -9.85 20.54 1.61
N ALA A 56 -10.08 20.08 2.84
CA ALA A 56 -10.28 20.95 3.98
C ALA A 56 -8.93 21.51 4.43
N ALA A 57 -8.96 22.79 4.79
CA ALA A 57 -7.89 23.53 5.46
C ALA A 57 -7.20 22.69 6.56
N PRO A 58 -5.93 22.96 6.92
CA PRO A 58 -5.20 22.21 7.94
C PRO A 58 -6.10 21.95 9.13
N GLU A 59 -6.31 20.67 9.45
CA GLU A 59 -7.07 20.27 10.62
C GLU A 59 -6.37 20.85 11.85
N ASP A 60 -6.85 22.01 12.34
CA ASP A 60 -6.30 22.72 13.50
C ASP A 60 -6.28 21.84 14.78
N ASP A 61 -6.98 20.69 14.77
CA ASP A 61 -7.07 19.73 15.88
C ASP A 61 -6.38 18.38 15.62
N TRP A 62 -5.54 18.22 14.59
CA TRP A 62 -4.79 16.97 14.41
C TRP A 62 -3.64 16.90 15.44
N PRO A 63 -3.69 16.07 16.51
CA PRO A 63 -2.59 15.99 17.47
C PRO A 63 -1.33 15.49 16.78
N HIS A 64 -0.28 16.29 16.84
CA HIS A 64 1.01 16.02 16.21
C HIS A 64 2.16 16.54 17.06
N ASP A 65 3.32 15.95 16.80
CA ASP A 65 4.63 16.42 17.21
C ASP A 65 5.39 16.91 15.97
N TRP A 66 6.52 17.56 16.18
CA TRP A 66 7.38 18.05 15.11
C TRP A 66 8.65 17.21 15.02
N LEU A 67 9.01 16.79 13.81
CA LEU A 67 10.22 16.04 13.52
C LEU A 67 11.05 16.78 12.47
N GLU A 68 12.28 17.13 12.83
CA GLU A 68 13.28 17.64 11.89
C GLU A 68 13.86 16.48 11.07
N PHE A 69 13.72 16.53 9.75
CA PHE A 69 14.17 15.49 8.85
C PHE A 69 14.73 16.10 7.56
N LYS A 70 16.02 15.92 7.30
CA LYS A 70 16.71 16.42 6.09
C LYS A 70 16.43 17.90 5.78
N GLY A 71 16.40 18.73 6.83
CA GLY A 71 16.15 20.17 6.74
C GLY A 71 14.67 20.57 6.64
N ASP A 72 13.75 19.60 6.66
CA ASP A 72 12.32 19.82 6.73
C ASP A 72 11.77 19.60 8.13
N THR A 73 10.92 20.51 8.59
CA THR A 73 10.13 20.37 9.82
C THR A 73 8.79 19.68 9.47
N LEU A 74 8.67 18.41 9.82
CA LEU A 74 7.51 17.58 9.49
C LEU A 74 6.56 17.46 10.68
N ALA A 75 5.27 17.75 10.46
CA ALA A 75 4.22 17.43 11.43
C ALA A 75 3.93 15.93 11.39
N VAL A 76 4.20 15.24 12.49
CA VAL A 76 4.11 13.78 12.60
C VAL A 76 3.33 13.34 13.83
N ARG A 77 2.66 12.19 13.75
CA ARG A 77 2.23 11.45 14.93
C ARG A 77 3.33 10.48 15.31
N VAL A 78 3.76 10.54 16.56
CA VAL A 78 4.73 9.59 17.08
C VAL A 78 4.07 8.20 17.22
N PRO A 79 4.67 7.13 16.67
CA PRO A 79 4.09 5.79 16.73
C PRO A 79 4.02 5.26 18.18
N THR A 80 2.91 4.60 18.50
CA THR A 80 2.75 3.91 19.79
C THR A 80 3.57 2.61 19.83
N PRO A 81 3.86 2.05 21.02
CA PRO A 81 4.53 0.74 21.13
C PRO A 81 3.82 -0.37 20.34
N GLN A 82 2.50 -0.35 20.31
CA GLN A 82 1.70 -1.28 19.51
C GLN A 82 1.94 -1.09 18.02
N ALA A 83 1.97 0.15 17.52
CA ALA A 83 2.22 0.44 16.10
C ALA A 83 3.63 0.01 15.67
N MET A 84 4.64 0.24 16.53
CA MET A 84 6.02 -0.18 16.28
C MET A 84 6.14 -1.72 16.23
N ALA A 85 5.49 -2.43 17.16
CA ALA A 85 5.46 -3.89 17.16
C ALA A 85 4.76 -4.46 15.92
N ALA A 86 3.62 -3.87 15.52
CA ALA A 86 2.91 -4.26 14.31
C ALA A 86 3.75 -4.05 13.05
N LEU A 87 4.44 -2.90 12.93
CA LEU A 87 5.36 -2.65 11.81
C LEU A 87 6.48 -3.68 11.78
N SER A 88 7.08 -3.99 12.92
CA SER A 88 8.20 -4.95 13.01
C SER A 88 7.79 -6.35 12.54
N GLN A 89 6.56 -6.77 12.85
CA GLN A 89 6.01 -8.03 12.36
C GLN A 89 5.64 -7.97 10.87
N GLY A 90 5.08 -6.84 10.43
CA GLY A 90 4.68 -6.61 9.04
C GLY A 90 5.85 -6.50 8.06
N LEU A 91 7.04 -6.11 8.54
CA LEU A 91 8.29 -6.12 7.76
C LEU A 91 9.08 -7.42 7.95
N GLY A 92 8.46 -8.46 8.50
CA GLY A 92 9.10 -9.74 8.74
C GLY A 92 9.55 -10.43 7.45
N LYS A 93 10.64 -11.22 7.55
CA LYS A 93 11.26 -11.92 6.40
C LYS A 93 10.35 -12.87 5.61
N PHE A 94 9.20 -13.25 6.18
CA PHE A 94 8.23 -14.16 5.55
C PHE A 94 7.10 -13.41 4.83
N ILE A 95 7.07 -12.08 4.93
CA ILE A 95 6.11 -11.24 4.23
C ILE A 95 6.66 -10.94 2.84
N PRO A 96 5.90 -11.16 1.75
CA PRO A 96 6.29 -10.79 0.40
C PRO A 96 6.75 -9.32 0.29
N PRO A 97 7.76 -9.00 -0.55
CA PRO A 97 8.29 -7.64 -0.66
C PRO A 97 7.24 -6.57 -1.00
N GLN A 98 6.25 -6.91 -1.84
CA GLN A 98 5.16 -6.01 -2.18
C GLN A 98 4.34 -5.63 -0.93
N GLU A 99 3.99 -6.63 -0.12
CA GLU A 99 3.23 -6.40 1.12
C GLU A 99 4.05 -5.59 2.13
N GLN A 100 5.37 -5.79 2.20
CA GLN A 100 6.25 -4.97 3.04
C GLN A 100 6.24 -3.49 2.61
N ASN A 101 6.23 -3.23 1.30
CA ASN A 101 6.13 -1.88 0.76
C ASN A 101 4.77 -1.24 1.08
N ASP A 102 3.68 -1.99 0.93
CA ASP A 102 2.33 -1.52 1.25
C ASP A 102 2.19 -1.21 2.75
N ILE A 103 2.73 -2.07 3.61
CA ILE A 103 2.77 -1.87 5.07
C ILE A 103 3.58 -0.63 5.43
N SER A 104 4.75 -0.44 4.81
CA SER A 104 5.60 0.73 5.03
C SER A 104 4.90 2.02 4.58
N GLY A 105 4.27 2.01 3.41
CA GLY A 105 3.50 3.14 2.89
C GLY A 105 2.32 3.50 3.80
N LEU A 106 1.57 2.50 4.26
CA LEU A 106 0.47 2.69 5.20
C LEU A 106 0.97 3.26 6.54
N PHE A 107 2.11 2.78 7.03
CA PHE A 107 2.71 3.31 8.25
C PHE A 107 3.03 4.80 8.12
N ILE A 108 3.67 5.20 7.03
CA ILE A 108 4.01 6.61 6.77
C ILE A 108 2.75 7.47 6.65
N ALA A 109 1.75 7.01 5.89
CA ALA A 109 0.49 7.73 5.71
C ALA A 109 -0.28 7.97 7.02
N ARG A 110 -0.13 7.09 8.03
CA ARG A 110 -0.78 7.26 9.35
C ARG A 110 -0.01 8.16 10.31
N HIS A 111 1.29 8.33 10.09
CA HIS A 111 2.17 9.05 11.01
C HIS A 111 2.64 10.40 10.46
N LEU A 112 2.40 10.72 9.19
CA LEU A 112 2.65 12.05 8.63
C LEU A 112 1.34 12.82 8.46
N SER A 113 1.39 14.14 8.64
CA SER A 113 0.31 15.01 8.20
C SER A 113 0.15 14.91 6.68
N PRO A 114 -1.04 15.20 6.13
CA PRO A 114 -1.23 15.26 4.68
C PRO A 114 -0.21 16.19 3.98
N GLN A 115 0.13 17.31 4.61
CA GLN A 115 1.11 18.27 4.09
C GLN A 115 2.55 17.72 4.14
N ALA A 116 2.95 17.12 5.25
CA ALA A 116 4.27 16.48 5.37
C ALA A 116 4.42 15.31 4.40
N TYR A 117 3.37 14.51 4.24
CA TYR A 117 3.32 13.40 3.28
C TYR A 117 3.52 13.92 1.86
N ALA A 118 2.70 14.88 1.41
CA ALA A 118 2.82 15.46 0.08
C ALA A 118 4.20 16.06 -0.17
N ARG A 119 4.78 16.76 0.82
CA ARG A 119 6.13 17.34 0.72
C ARG A 119 7.21 16.27 0.53
N VAL A 120 7.23 15.26 1.39
CA VAL A 120 8.24 14.17 1.33
C VAL A 120 8.19 13.45 -0.01
N PHE A 121 6.99 13.07 -0.46
CA PHE A 121 6.85 12.34 -1.73
C PHE A 121 7.10 13.24 -2.94
N SER A 122 6.76 14.53 -2.88
CA SER A 122 7.10 15.49 -3.93
C SER A 122 8.61 15.63 -4.10
N ARG A 123 9.37 15.71 -3.00
CA ARG A 123 10.85 15.79 -3.03
C ARG A 123 11.48 14.50 -3.53
N LEU A 124 10.94 13.34 -3.15
CA LEU A 124 11.38 12.03 -3.67
C LEU A 124 11.15 11.85 -5.17
N MET A 125 10.14 12.52 -5.73
CA MET A 125 9.86 12.48 -7.17
C MET A 125 10.68 13.50 -7.96
N ASP A 126 11.37 14.42 -7.28
CA ASP A 126 12.25 15.40 -7.90
C ASP A 126 13.63 14.75 -8.15
N PRO A 127 14.03 14.52 -9.41
CA PRO A 127 15.32 13.90 -9.73
C PRO A 127 16.51 14.82 -9.41
N ASP A 128 16.28 16.13 -9.21
CA ASP A 128 17.32 17.11 -8.92
C ASP A 128 17.53 17.33 -7.40
N ASP A 129 16.69 16.73 -6.55
CA ASP A 129 16.84 16.81 -5.09
C ASP A 129 17.93 15.83 -4.61
N ALA A 130 19.06 16.38 -4.17
CA ALA A 130 20.19 15.59 -3.68
C ALA A 130 19.99 15.04 -2.26
N ASP A 131 19.05 15.60 -1.48
CA ASP A 131 18.83 15.19 -0.10
C ASP A 131 17.85 14.00 -0.02
N TYR A 132 16.90 13.92 -0.95
CA TYR A 132 15.84 12.90 -1.00
C TYR A 132 16.17 11.81 -2.02
N ASP A 133 16.65 10.67 -1.50
CA ASP A 133 17.15 9.54 -2.26
C ASP A 133 16.29 8.26 -2.05
N PRO A 134 16.60 7.13 -2.73
CA PRO A 134 15.86 5.88 -2.54
C PRO A 134 15.85 5.32 -1.09
N ASN A 135 16.78 5.75 -0.23
CA ASN A 135 16.87 5.31 1.16
C ASN A 135 16.01 6.16 2.11
N THR A 136 15.59 7.35 1.66
CA THR A 136 14.93 8.37 2.47
C THR A 136 13.66 7.87 3.15
N ILE A 137 12.91 6.98 2.50
CA ILE A 137 11.74 6.34 3.12
C ILE A 137 12.12 5.48 4.33
N GLY A 138 13.18 4.68 4.22
CA GLY A 138 13.67 3.86 5.33
C GLY A 138 14.22 4.73 6.47
N GLU A 139 14.93 5.80 6.15
CA GLU A 139 15.43 6.78 7.12
C GLU A 139 14.30 7.49 7.87
N LEU A 140 13.25 7.91 7.16
CA LEU A 140 12.06 8.54 7.75
C LEU A 140 11.35 7.58 8.72
N VAL A 141 11.15 6.33 8.31
CA VAL A 141 10.57 5.30 9.18
C VAL A 141 11.45 5.10 10.43
N GLY A 142 12.76 5.03 10.27
CA GLY A 142 13.70 4.93 11.39
C GLY A 142 13.59 6.12 12.35
N ALA A 143 13.50 7.34 11.83
CA ALA A 143 13.32 8.55 12.62
C ALA A 143 12.01 8.54 13.41
N LEU A 144 10.90 8.11 12.80
CA LEU A 144 9.60 7.94 13.46
C LEU A 144 9.67 6.92 14.59
N LEU A 145 10.31 5.77 14.36
CA LEU A 145 10.48 4.74 15.39
C LEU A 145 11.31 5.24 16.58
N ASN A 146 12.41 5.95 16.31
CA ASN A 146 13.23 6.55 17.36
C ASN A 146 12.45 7.57 18.19
N ALA A 147 11.67 8.44 17.53
CA ALA A 147 10.77 9.37 18.23
C ALA A 147 9.74 8.62 19.10
N GLY A 148 9.21 7.49 18.60
CA GLY A 148 8.33 6.56 19.33
C GLY A 148 8.94 6.05 20.63
N VAL A 149 10.16 5.53 20.52
CA VAL A 149 10.91 5.00 21.67
C VAL A 149 11.19 6.09 22.70
N GLU A 150 11.63 7.28 22.28
CA GLU A 150 11.91 8.38 23.21
C GLU A 150 10.66 8.90 23.91
N LYS A 151 9.55 9.07 23.18
CA LYS A 151 8.28 9.48 23.77
C LYS A 151 7.76 8.44 24.77
N TYR A 152 7.89 7.15 24.46
CA TYR A 152 7.51 6.08 25.38
C TYR A 152 8.34 6.11 26.67
N LYS A 153 9.68 6.24 26.56
CA LYS A 153 10.57 6.36 27.73
C LYS A 153 10.20 7.55 28.62
N GLN A 154 9.88 8.70 28.02
CA GLN A 154 9.47 9.90 28.76
C GLN A 154 8.15 9.65 29.51
N GLN A 155 7.19 8.97 28.88
CA GLN A 155 5.91 8.65 29.51
C GLN A 155 6.06 7.64 30.66
N THR A 156 6.86 6.59 30.50
CA THR A 156 7.06 5.57 31.54
C THR A 156 8.03 6.01 32.63
N GLY A 157 9.04 6.82 32.29
CA GLY A 157 10.00 7.38 33.24
C GLY A 157 9.40 8.49 34.10
N SER A 158 8.45 9.26 33.56
CA SER A 158 7.70 10.28 34.32
C SER A 158 6.56 9.69 35.16
N ALA A 159 6.21 8.41 34.97
CA ALA A 159 5.14 7.74 35.70
C ALA A 159 5.59 7.12 37.03
N ASN A 160 6.85 7.30 37.45
CA ASN A 160 7.33 6.83 38.76
C ASN A 160 7.90 7.94 39.65
N PRO A 161 7.11 8.96 40.06
CA PRO A 161 7.39 9.71 41.26
C PRO A 161 6.78 8.98 42.48
N GLU A 162 7.65 8.56 43.39
CA GLU A 162 7.36 8.35 44.82
C GLU A 162 6.42 7.19 45.20
N THR A 163 7.02 6.02 45.45
CA THR A 163 6.66 5.23 46.65
C THR A 163 7.83 5.36 47.64
N SER A 164 7.76 6.41 48.44
CA SER A 164 8.57 6.56 49.65
C SER A 164 7.68 7.21 50.69
N GLU A 165 7.05 6.37 51.50
CA GLU A 165 6.60 6.73 52.85
C GLU A 165 6.80 5.52 53.76
#